data_AF-A0AAV0FP78-F1
#
_entry.id   AF-A0AAV0FP78-F1
#
_cell.length_a   1.000
_cell.length_b   1.000
_cell.length_c   1.000
_cell.angle_alpha   90.00
_cell.angle_beta   90.00
_cell.angle_gamma   90.00
#
_symmetry.space_group_name_H-M   'P 1'
#
loop_
_entity.id
_entity.type
_entity.pdbx_description
1 polymer ?
#
loop_
_entity_poly.entity_id
_entity_poly.type
_entity_poly.pdbx_seq_one_letter_code
_entity_poly.pdbx_strand_id
1 'polypeptide(L)'
;MFVTTADPELEPPIITVNTVLSLLAVDYPANKLACYVSDDGASPLTFFSLVEASKFAQIWVPFCKKFDVAVRAPFRYFHANPACPHDRSLEFQHEWNKIKDDYLKLCAKIEDASKESMAFGLTAQFSVFSKIKRRDHSSIVKVIWENKGTIPEEDAVPHLIYVSREKRPKIHHHHKAGAMNVLTRASGVMTNAPFMLNVDCDCFANDPKVVLHAMCFLLGAEDEKDAGFVQFPQSFYSSLEDDPYGNQFKITMRVRPSLS
;
A
#
# COMPACT_ATOMS: atom_id res chain seq x y z
N MET A 1 -7.80 -4.44 -2.11
CA MET A 1 -6.33 -4.56 -1.98
C MET A 1 -6.02 -4.66 -0.50
N PHE A 2 -5.32 -5.71 -0.07
CA PHE A 2 -4.97 -5.98 1.32
C PHE A 2 -3.47 -5.86 1.49
N VAL A 3 -3.07 -5.05 2.47
CA VAL A 3 -1.69 -4.88 2.91
C VAL A 3 -1.63 -5.30 4.38
N THR A 4 -0.71 -6.20 4.73
CA THR A 4 -0.51 -6.62 6.12
C THR A 4 0.84 -6.15 6.62
N THR A 5 0.88 -5.59 7.82
CA THR A 5 2.12 -5.24 8.52
C THR A 5 2.12 -5.77 9.95
N ALA A 6 3.29 -6.22 10.42
CA ALA A 6 3.48 -6.88 11.71
C ALA A 6 3.57 -5.89 12.88
N ASP A 7 4.55 -4.98 12.85
CA ASP A 7 4.76 -3.89 13.81
C ASP A 7 5.85 -2.92 13.30
N PRO A 8 5.87 -1.66 13.76
CA PRO A 8 6.79 -0.64 13.26
C PRO A 8 8.28 -0.87 13.59
N GLU A 9 8.62 -1.75 14.53
CA GLU A 9 10.03 -2.06 14.87
C GLU A 9 10.61 -3.04 13.85
N LEU A 10 9.86 -4.09 13.50
CA LEU A 10 10.25 -5.05 12.47
C LEU A 10 10.09 -4.51 11.06
N GLU A 11 9.05 -3.70 10.85
CA GLU A 11 8.66 -3.18 9.53
C GLU A 11 8.46 -1.66 9.63
N PRO A 12 9.50 -0.86 9.37
CA PRO A 12 9.42 0.59 9.43
C PRO A 12 8.20 1.13 8.65
N PRO A 13 7.38 2.02 9.23
CA PRO A 13 6.13 2.48 8.61
C PRO A 13 6.27 3.04 7.19
N ILE A 14 7.43 3.63 6.87
CA ILE A 14 7.73 4.17 5.54
C ILE A 14 7.69 3.09 4.45
N ILE A 15 8.01 1.83 4.76
CA ILE A 15 7.94 0.72 3.81
C ILE A 15 6.48 0.47 3.44
N THR A 16 5.62 0.28 4.46
CA THR A 16 4.17 0.13 4.30
C THR A 16 3.55 1.32 3.57
N VAL A 17 3.96 2.55 3.89
CA VAL A 17 3.47 3.77 3.21
C VAL A 17 3.79 3.75 1.72
N ASN A 18 5.01 3.37 1.33
CA ASN A 18 5.38 3.31 -0.09
C ASN A 18 4.57 2.26 -0.86
N THR A 19 4.33 1.10 -0.25
CA THR A 19 3.44 0.07 -0.79
C THR A 19 2.02 0.59 -0.98
N VAL A 20 1.46 1.23 0.06
CA VAL A 20 0.11 1.80 0.00
C VAL A 20 0.01 2.89 -1.07
N LEU A 21 0.97 3.81 -1.16
CA LEU A 21 1.00 4.86 -2.18
C LEU A 21 1.09 4.29 -3.59
N SER A 22 1.86 3.22 -3.78
CA SER A 22 1.92 2.50 -5.06
C SER A 22 0.58 1.89 -5.44
N LEU A 23 -0.11 1.24 -4.49
CA LEU A 23 -1.40 0.61 -4.72
C LEU A 23 -2.54 1.61 -4.93
N LEU A 24 -2.54 2.74 -4.23
CA LEU A 24 -3.53 3.81 -4.42
C LEU A 24 -3.39 4.49 -5.78
N ALA A 25 -2.22 4.38 -6.41
CA ALA A 25 -1.92 5.02 -7.68
C ALA A 25 -2.04 4.08 -8.90
N VAL A 26 -2.51 2.84 -8.77
CA VAL A 26 -2.68 1.94 -9.94
C VAL A 26 -3.69 2.50 -10.95
N ASP A 27 -3.58 2.07 -12.20
CA ASP A 27 -4.42 2.49 -13.31
C ASP A 27 -5.73 1.68 -13.34
N TYR A 28 -6.63 2.01 -12.41
CA TYR A 28 -7.97 1.44 -12.32
C TYR A 28 -8.92 2.48 -11.71
N PRO A 29 -10.24 2.46 -12.04
CA PRO A 29 -11.19 3.41 -11.47
C PRO A 29 -11.13 3.45 -9.95
N ALA A 30 -10.86 4.63 -9.39
CA ALA A 30 -10.61 4.77 -7.96
C ALA A 30 -11.82 4.37 -7.10
N ASN A 31 -13.03 4.59 -7.60
CA ASN A 31 -14.28 4.17 -6.97
C ASN A 31 -14.53 2.64 -6.98
N LYS A 32 -13.72 1.87 -7.70
CA LYS A 32 -13.74 0.40 -7.70
C LYS A 32 -12.64 -0.21 -6.83
N LEU A 33 -11.78 0.63 -6.24
CA LEU A 33 -10.66 0.20 -5.43
C LEU A 33 -10.86 0.59 -3.96
N ALA A 34 -10.49 -0.34 -3.09
CA ALA A 34 -10.34 -0.09 -1.66
C ALA A 34 -9.05 -0.75 -1.16
N CYS A 35 -8.22 0.03 -0.50
CA CYS A 35 -7.00 -0.39 0.15
C CYS A 35 -7.25 -0.59 1.64
N TYR A 36 -7.10 -1.82 2.14
CA TYR A 36 -7.17 -2.14 3.55
C TYR A 36 -5.78 -2.47 4.06
N VAL A 37 -5.36 -1.78 5.10
CA VAL A 37 -4.09 -2.02 5.78
C VAL A 37 -4.38 -2.66 7.13
N SER A 38 -3.97 -3.92 7.31
CA SER A 38 -4.03 -4.62 8.59
C SER A 38 -2.73 -4.40 9.36
N ASP A 39 -2.84 -3.80 10.53
CA ASP A 39 -1.72 -3.58 11.46
C ASP A 39 -1.83 -4.51 12.67
N ASP A 40 -0.93 -5.49 12.72
CA ASP A 40 -0.83 -6.45 13.80
C ASP A 40 -0.20 -5.86 15.08
N GLY A 41 0.44 -4.70 15.00
CA GLY A 41 1.04 -3.99 16.13
C GLY A 41 0.05 -3.12 16.88
N ALA A 42 -1.08 -2.77 16.26
CA ALA A 42 -2.00 -1.72 16.74
C ALA A 42 -1.25 -0.42 17.05
N SER A 43 -0.34 -0.04 16.16
CA SER A 43 0.63 1.02 16.34
C SER A 43 0.05 2.38 15.99
N PRO A 44 0.08 3.36 16.93
CA PRO A 44 -0.32 4.73 16.60
C PRO A 44 0.60 5.36 15.56
N LEU A 45 1.87 4.96 15.50
CA LEU A 45 2.82 5.42 14.49
C LEU A 45 2.42 4.93 13.10
N THR A 46 2.08 3.65 12.94
CA THR A 46 1.63 3.10 11.65
C THR A 46 0.35 3.80 11.18
N PHE A 47 -0.60 4.01 12.09
CA PHE A 47 -1.82 4.76 11.78
C PHE A 47 -1.52 6.22 11.37
N PHE A 48 -0.65 6.92 12.11
CA PHE A 48 -0.18 8.26 11.76
C PHE A 48 0.46 8.33 10.37
N SER A 49 1.37 7.40 10.08
CA SER A 49 2.04 7.32 8.78
C SER A 49 1.05 7.13 7.64
N LEU A 50 -0.01 6.32 7.81
CA LEU A 50 -1.06 6.15 6.81
C LEU A 50 -1.93 7.40 6.66
N VAL A 51 -2.19 8.14 7.73
CA VAL A 51 -2.89 9.44 7.66
C VAL A 51 -2.06 10.45 6.87
N GLU A 52 -0.77 10.60 7.15
CA GLU A 52 0.10 11.48 6.36
C GLU A 52 0.25 11.00 4.91
N ALA A 53 0.34 9.69 4.68
CA ALA A 53 0.36 9.11 3.34
C ALA A 53 -0.93 9.42 2.57
N SER A 54 -2.09 9.39 3.21
CA SER A 54 -3.37 9.73 2.56
C SER A 54 -3.41 11.18 2.06
N LYS A 55 -2.75 12.11 2.77
CA LYS A 55 -2.61 13.51 2.35
C LYS A 55 -1.70 13.62 1.15
N PHE A 56 -0.56 12.93 1.17
CA PHE A 56 0.37 12.89 0.05
C PHE A 56 -0.23 12.20 -1.19
N ALA A 57 -1.06 11.17 -1.00
CA ALA A 57 -1.75 10.49 -2.10
C ALA A 57 -2.61 11.45 -2.94
N GLN A 58 -3.21 12.48 -2.32
CA GLN A 58 -4.02 13.49 -3.01
C GLN A 58 -3.23 14.32 -4.05
N ILE A 59 -1.91 14.37 -3.95
CA ILE A 59 -1.05 15.06 -4.92
C ILE A 59 -0.23 14.09 -5.76
N TRP A 60 0.12 12.93 -5.21
CA TRP A 60 0.87 11.88 -5.90
C TRP A 60 0.06 11.15 -6.96
N VAL A 61 -1.18 10.75 -6.65
CA VAL A 61 -2.04 10.01 -7.59
C VAL A 61 -2.36 10.85 -8.84
N PRO A 62 -2.80 12.12 -8.73
CA PRO A 62 -3.02 12.96 -9.91
C PRO A 62 -1.73 13.17 -10.71
N PHE A 63 -0.60 13.44 -10.05
CA PHE A 63 0.70 13.57 -10.72
C PHE A 63 1.05 12.32 -11.53
N CYS A 64 0.86 11.13 -10.95
CA CYS A 64 1.12 9.87 -11.62
C CYS A 64 0.26 9.66 -12.86
N LYS A 65 -1.04 9.97 -12.75
CA LYS A 65 -2.01 9.84 -13.86
C LYS A 65 -1.72 10.88 -14.95
N LYS A 66 -1.54 12.15 -14.57
CA LYS A 66 -1.28 13.28 -15.48
C LYS A 66 -0.04 13.10 -16.35
N PHE A 67 1.03 12.55 -15.77
CA PHE A 67 2.33 12.45 -16.44
C PHE A 67 2.73 11.03 -16.84
N ASP A 68 1.79 10.10 -16.77
CA ASP A 68 1.94 8.68 -17.08
C ASP A 68 3.18 8.05 -16.41
N VAL A 69 3.26 8.22 -15.09
CA VAL A 69 4.36 7.66 -14.30
C VAL A 69 4.26 6.13 -14.32
N ALA A 70 5.30 5.47 -14.83
CA ALA A 70 5.36 4.02 -14.96
C ALA A 70 5.56 3.29 -13.63
N VAL A 71 6.47 3.74 -12.75
CA VAL A 71 6.64 3.14 -11.42
C VAL A 71 6.05 4.08 -10.39
N ARG A 72 4.88 3.74 -9.85
CA ARG A 72 4.10 4.63 -8.98
C ARG A 72 4.40 4.45 -7.48
N ALA A 73 5.50 3.77 -7.15
CA ALA A 73 6.09 3.74 -5.82
C ALA A 73 7.08 4.91 -5.66
N PRO A 74 6.81 5.94 -4.83
CA PRO A 74 7.60 7.16 -4.78
C PRO A 74 9.09 6.92 -4.51
N PHE A 75 9.43 6.06 -3.55
CA PHE A 75 10.84 5.76 -3.23
C PHE A 75 11.62 5.21 -4.43
N ARG A 76 10.99 4.38 -5.28
CA ARG A 76 11.62 3.83 -6.48
C ARG A 76 11.66 4.85 -7.59
N TYR A 77 10.57 5.61 -7.77
CA TYR A 77 10.47 6.64 -8.79
C TYR A 77 11.57 7.70 -8.62
N PHE A 78 11.69 8.28 -7.42
CA PHE A 78 12.68 9.32 -7.14
C PHE A 78 14.11 8.79 -7.00
N HIS A 79 14.29 7.51 -6.65
CA HIS A 79 15.61 6.88 -6.69
C HIS A 79 16.09 6.68 -8.14
N ALA A 80 15.22 6.21 -9.04
CA ALA A 80 15.55 6.02 -10.45
C ALA A 80 15.73 7.36 -11.20
N ASN A 81 15.08 8.43 -10.73
CA ASN A 81 15.14 9.77 -11.30
C ASN A 81 15.69 10.76 -10.26
N PRO A 82 17.01 10.78 -10.01
CA PRO A 82 17.59 11.62 -8.96
C PRO A 82 17.43 13.12 -9.26
N ALA A 83 17.39 13.51 -10.54
CA ALA A 83 17.14 14.86 -11.00
C ALA A 83 15.89 14.91 -11.88
N CYS A 84 15.24 16.07 -11.94
CA CYS A 84 14.11 16.28 -12.82
C CYS A 84 14.54 16.11 -14.28
N PRO A 85 13.82 15.32 -15.09
CA PRO A 85 14.03 15.27 -16.53
C PRO A 85 13.98 16.67 -17.18
N HIS A 86 15.04 17.05 -17.88
CA HIS A 86 15.17 18.38 -18.52
C HIS A 86 14.40 18.49 -19.85
N ASP A 87 14.04 17.36 -20.46
CA ASP A 87 13.34 17.24 -21.74
C ASP A 87 11.81 17.38 -21.61
N ARG A 88 11.30 17.53 -20.39
CA ARG A 88 9.87 17.65 -20.08
C ARG A 88 9.44 19.11 -19.98
N SER A 89 8.13 19.35 -20.06
CA SER A 89 7.54 20.68 -19.97
C SER A 89 7.90 21.40 -18.65
N LEU A 90 7.92 22.73 -18.67
CA LEU A 90 8.17 23.55 -17.46
C LEU A 90 7.15 23.26 -16.35
N GLU A 91 5.89 22.99 -16.72
CA GLU A 91 4.84 22.58 -15.81
C GLU A 91 5.21 21.26 -15.09
N PHE A 92 5.63 20.25 -15.85
CA PHE A 92 6.12 19.00 -15.27
C PHE A 92 7.29 19.24 -14.33
N GLN A 93 8.27 20.06 -14.73
CA GLN A 93 9.44 20.33 -13.90
C GLN A 93 9.05 21.01 -12.58
N HIS A 94 8.13 21.97 -12.63
CA HIS A 94 7.64 22.64 -11.42
C HIS A 94 6.91 21.66 -10.48
N GLU A 95 5.96 20.89 -11.03
CA GLU A 95 5.22 19.91 -10.24
C GLU A 95 6.11 18.79 -9.69
N TRP A 96 7.03 18.26 -10.51
CA TRP A 96 7.95 17.21 -10.11
C TRP A 96 8.79 17.63 -8.90
N ASN A 97 9.35 18.85 -8.92
CA ASN A 97 10.15 19.37 -7.80
C ASN A 97 9.29 19.49 -6.54
N LYS A 98 8.08 20.04 -6.67
CA LYS A 98 7.14 20.16 -5.55
C LYS A 98 6.77 18.79 -4.95
N ILE A 99 6.42 17.81 -5.79
CA ILE A 99 6.05 16.46 -5.35
C ILE A 99 7.23 15.75 -4.70
N LYS A 100 8.45 15.90 -5.25
CA LYS A 100 9.66 15.36 -4.64
C LYS A 100 9.90 15.95 -3.26
N ASP A 101 9.81 17.27 -3.11
CA ASP A 101 9.97 17.95 -1.84
C ASP A 101 8.91 17.51 -0.83
N ASP A 102 7.64 17.38 -1.25
CA ASP A 102 6.56 16.93 -0.38
C ASP A 102 6.69 15.46 0.02
N TYR A 103 7.24 14.61 -0.85
CA TYR A 103 7.60 13.24 -0.51
C TYR A 103 8.73 13.19 0.54
N LEU A 104 9.77 14.01 0.37
CA LEU A 104 10.87 14.10 1.36
C LEU A 104 10.36 14.60 2.72
N LYS A 105 9.43 15.58 2.73
CA LYS A 105 8.76 16.03 3.96
C LYS A 105 7.93 14.93 4.60
N LEU A 106 7.23 14.10 3.82
CA LEU A 106 6.50 12.94 4.33
C LEU A 106 7.46 11.95 5.02
N CYS A 107 8.57 11.61 4.36
CA CYS A 107 9.60 10.73 4.92
C CYS A 107 10.13 11.28 6.25
N ALA A 108 10.52 12.55 6.27
CA ALA A 108 11.04 13.22 7.46
C ALA A 108 10.02 13.22 8.61
N LYS A 109 8.74 13.57 8.33
CA LYS A 109 7.67 13.52 9.35
C LYS A 109 7.49 12.14 9.96
N ILE A 110 7.55 11.09 9.16
CA ILE A 110 7.42 9.71 9.65
C ILE A 110 8.65 9.33 10.48
N GLU A 111 9.84 9.70 10.02
CA GLU A 111 11.10 9.46 10.72
C GLU A 111 11.14 10.19 12.07
N ASP A 112 10.78 11.46 12.09
CA ASP A 112 10.71 12.27 13.32
C ASP A 112 9.69 11.69 14.30
N ALA A 113 8.51 11.28 13.82
CA ALA A 113 7.50 10.61 14.63
C ALA A 113 7.93 9.23 15.16
N SER A 114 8.94 8.60 14.56
CA SER A 114 9.52 7.34 15.04
C SER A 114 10.58 7.54 16.13
N LYS A 115 11.29 8.69 16.10
CA LYS A 115 12.35 9.05 17.04
C LYS A 115 11.79 9.69 18.30
N GLU A 116 10.86 10.62 18.11
CA GLU A 116 10.12 11.19 19.21
C GLU A 116 9.12 10.13 19.68
N SER A 117 9.11 9.82 20.98
CA SER A 117 7.93 9.20 21.59
C SER A 117 6.83 10.26 21.56
N MET A 118 6.31 10.54 20.35
CA MET A 118 5.23 11.46 20.16
C MET A 118 4.10 10.93 21.02
N ALA A 119 3.74 11.70 22.04
CA ALA A 119 2.43 11.57 22.60
C ALA A 119 1.48 11.91 21.45
N PHE A 120 0.98 10.89 20.74
CA PHE A 120 -0.07 10.96 19.74
C PHE A 120 -1.37 11.46 20.42
N GLY A 121 -1.30 12.67 20.96
CA GLY A 121 -2.08 13.15 22.08
C GLY A 121 -3.30 13.93 21.59
N LEU A 122 -4.44 13.57 22.18
CA LEU A 122 -5.71 14.29 22.26
C LEU A 122 -6.46 14.61 20.95
N THR A 123 -5.97 14.27 19.76
CA THR A 123 -6.86 14.27 18.60
C THR A 123 -7.82 13.08 18.69
N ALA A 124 -9.11 13.32 18.46
CA ALA A 124 -10.17 12.31 18.63
C ALA A 124 -9.88 11.01 17.85
N GLN A 125 -9.13 11.10 16.75
CA GLN A 125 -8.74 9.97 15.91
C GLN A 125 -7.75 9.01 16.59
N PHE A 126 -6.84 9.52 17.44
CA PHE A 126 -5.77 8.75 18.09
C PHE A 126 -6.11 8.31 19.52
N SER A 127 -7.22 8.82 20.08
CA SER A 127 -7.67 8.48 21.44
C SER A 127 -7.77 6.97 21.70
N VAL A 128 -8.12 6.20 20.67
CA VAL A 128 -8.23 4.74 20.71
C VAL A 128 -6.90 4.04 21.04
N PHE A 129 -5.76 4.65 20.72
CA PHE A 129 -4.42 4.08 20.94
C PHE A 129 -3.82 4.39 22.32
N SER A 130 -4.40 5.33 23.08
CA SER A 130 -3.83 5.85 24.32
C SER A 130 -3.63 4.81 25.45
N LYS A 131 -4.32 3.66 25.38
CA LYS A 131 -4.27 2.60 26.41
C LYS A 131 -4.13 1.20 25.82
N ILE A 132 -3.62 1.09 24.59
CA ILE A 132 -3.53 -0.18 23.89
C ILE A 132 -2.29 -0.95 24.33
N LYS A 133 -2.47 -2.24 24.60
CA LYS A 133 -1.38 -3.21 24.69
C LYS A 133 -1.42 -4.06 23.42
N ARG A 134 -0.28 -4.25 22.76
CA ARG A 134 -0.16 -5.00 21.48
C ARG A 134 -0.85 -6.38 21.47
N ARG A 135 -0.92 -7.08 22.61
CA ARG A 135 -1.54 -8.41 22.74
C ARG A 135 -2.88 -8.41 23.48
N ASP A 136 -3.36 -7.24 23.90
CA ASP A 136 -4.62 -7.08 24.63
C ASP A 136 -5.27 -5.73 24.30
N HIS A 137 -6.10 -5.74 23.26
CA HIS A 137 -6.84 -4.57 22.81
C HIS A 137 -8.05 -4.99 21.97
N SER A 138 -9.10 -4.17 22.02
CA SER A 138 -10.26 -4.34 21.14
C SER A 138 -9.91 -4.04 19.68
N SER A 139 -10.76 -4.49 18.76
CA SER A 139 -10.59 -4.19 17.34
C SER A 139 -10.69 -2.68 17.06
N ILE A 140 -9.89 -2.21 16.11
CA ILE A 140 -9.86 -0.82 15.64
C ILE A 140 -10.13 -0.86 14.13
N VAL A 141 -11.12 -0.12 13.67
CA VAL A 141 -11.36 0.12 12.25
C VAL A 141 -11.46 1.63 12.05
N LYS A 142 -10.66 2.16 11.13
CA LYS A 142 -10.64 3.59 10.80
C LYS A 142 -10.64 3.77 9.29
N VAL A 143 -11.63 4.47 8.76
CA VAL A 143 -11.61 4.94 7.38
C VAL A 143 -10.75 6.21 7.36
N ILE A 144 -9.55 6.11 6.79
CA ILE A 144 -8.60 7.23 6.69
C ILE A 144 -9.03 8.13 5.54
N TRP A 145 -9.38 7.53 4.41
CA TRP A 145 -9.87 8.24 3.24
C TRP A 145 -11.06 7.51 2.63
N GLU A 146 -12.10 8.28 2.32
CA GLU A 146 -13.32 7.80 1.69
C GLU A 146 -13.51 8.50 0.35
N ASN A 147 -13.50 7.72 -0.73
CA ASN A 147 -13.86 8.22 -2.04
C ASN A 147 -15.38 8.28 -2.18
N LYS A 148 -15.95 9.48 -2.19
CA LYS A 148 -17.41 9.70 -2.31
C LYS A 148 -17.90 9.79 -3.76
N GLY A 149 -17.03 9.60 -4.75
CA GLY A 149 -17.35 9.73 -6.17
C GLY A 149 -17.61 11.18 -6.63
N THR A 150 -17.27 12.17 -5.80
CA THR A 150 -17.42 13.60 -6.12
C THR A 150 -16.17 14.22 -6.76
N ILE A 151 -15.05 13.52 -6.69
CA ILE A 151 -13.75 13.97 -7.22
C ILE A 151 -13.62 13.37 -8.64
N PRO A 152 -13.18 14.16 -9.64
CA PRO A 152 -12.89 13.65 -10.98
C PRO A 152 -11.94 12.46 -10.95
N GLU A 153 -12.07 11.52 -11.88
CA GLU A 153 -11.31 10.26 -11.83
C GLU A 153 -9.79 10.49 -11.94
N GLU A 154 -9.36 11.51 -12.67
CA GLU A 154 -7.96 11.93 -12.77
C GLU A 154 -7.35 12.31 -11.41
N ASP A 155 -8.16 12.83 -10.49
CA ASP A 155 -7.74 13.27 -9.17
C ASP A 155 -8.15 12.30 -8.05
N ALA A 156 -8.98 11.32 -8.38
CA ALA A 156 -9.60 10.43 -7.41
C ALA A 156 -8.59 9.44 -6.82
N VAL A 157 -8.59 9.37 -5.48
CA VAL A 157 -7.82 8.40 -4.69
C VAL A 157 -8.75 7.29 -4.17
N PRO A 158 -8.39 6.00 -4.28
CA PRO A 158 -9.17 4.88 -3.73
C PRO A 158 -9.38 4.96 -2.22
N HIS A 159 -10.40 4.27 -1.68
CA HIS A 159 -10.62 4.21 -0.23
C HIS A 159 -9.36 3.68 0.49
N LEU A 160 -9.04 4.25 1.65
CA LEU A 160 -7.96 3.78 2.52
C LEU A 160 -8.53 3.49 3.91
N ILE A 161 -8.47 2.23 4.33
CA ILE A 161 -9.01 1.73 5.58
C ILE A 161 -7.90 1.10 6.41
N TYR A 162 -7.75 1.56 7.64
CA TYR A 162 -6.89 0.94 8.65
C TYR A 162 -7.71 -0.05 9.49
N VAL A 163 -7.16 -1.23 9.70
CA VAL A 163 -7.75 -2.29 10.52
C VAL A 163 -6.69 -2.81 11.48
N SER A 164 -7.02 -2.86 12.77
CA SER A 164 -6.30 -3.67 13.75
C SER A 164 -7.30 -4.60 14.42
N ARG A 165 -7.05 -5.90 14.32
CA ARG A 165 -7.94 -6.92 14.87
C ARG A 165 -7.89 -6.95 16.39
N GLU A 166 -8.96 -7.41 17.04
CA GLU A 166 -8.93 -7.69 18.47
C GLU A 166 -7.88 -8.76 18.80
N LYS A 167 -7.13 -8.53 19.88
CA LYS A 167 -6.18 -9.49 20.44
C LYS A 167 -6.42 -9.62 21.93
N ARG A 168 -6.32 -10.86 22.43
CA ARG A 168 -6.38 -11.20 23.86
C ARG A 168 -5.24 -12.17 24.20
N PRO A 169 -4.61 -12.08 25.38
CA PRO A 169 -3.40 -12.85 25.69
C PRO A 169 -3.51 -14.37 25.58
N LYS A 170 -4.71 -14.92 25.77
CA LYS A 170 -4.98 -16.38 25.75
C LYS A 170 -5.58 -16.89 24.44
N ILE A 171 -5.78 -16.01 23.46
CA ILE A 171 -6.41 -16.36 22.18
C ILE A 171 -5.35 -16.35 21.09
N HIS A 172 -5.12 -17.51 20.47
CA HIS A 172 -4.24 -17.61 19.32
C HIS A 172 -4.81 -16.79 18.16
N HIS A 173 -3.98 -15.92 17.58
CA HIS A 173 -4.39 -15.01 16.52
C HIS A 173 -3.91 -15.44 15.13
N HIS A 174 -3.17 -16.55 14.99
CA HIS A 174 -2.77 -17.11 13.68
C HIS A 174 -2.04 -16.14 12.74
N HIS A 175 -1.25 -15.19 13.29
CA HIS A 175 -0.39 -14.27 12.53
C HIS A 175 -1.06 -13.72 11.25
N LYS A 176 -0.39 -13.78 10.10
CA LYS A 176 -0.87 -13.28 8.81
C LYS A 176 -2.17 -13.94 8.34
N ALA A 177 -2.34 -15.25 8.56
CA ALA A 177 -3.57 -15.94 8.16
C ALA A 177 -4.81 -15.38 8.88
N GLY A 178 -4.70 -15.15 10.18
CA GLY A 178 -5.78 -14.52 10.93
C GLY A 178 -6.04 -13.07 10.52
N ALA A 179 -5.00 -12.32 10.12
CA ALA A 179 -5.13 -10.94 9.66
C ALA A 179 -5.89 -10.88 8.32
N MET A 180 -5.51 -11.73 7.37
CA MET A 180 -6.18 -11.87 6.08
C MET A 180 -7.66 -12.27 6.22
N ASN A 181 -7.97 -13.19 7.15
CA ASN A 181 -9.35 -13.57 7.43
C ASN A 181 -10.18 -12.42 8.01
N VAL A 182 -9.58 -11.58 8.87
CA VAL A 182 -10.25 -10.38 9.40
C VAL A 182 -10.48 -9.35 8.28
N LEU A 183 -9.48 -9.09 7.44
CA LEU A 183 -9.62 -8.19 6.29
C LEU A 183 -10.72 -8.64 5.32
N THR A 184 -10.80 -9.94 5.04
CA THR A 184 -11.85 -10.52 4.20
C THR A 184 -13.24 -10.26 4.79
N ARG A 185 -13.43 -10.48 6.10
CA ARG A 185 -14.73 -10.21 6.75
C ARG A 185 -15.05 -8.72 6.83
N ALA A 186 -14.08 -7.88 7.15
CA ALA A 186 -14.28 -6.43 7.23
C ALA A 186 -14.63 -5.84 5.86
N SER A 187 -13.89 -6.23 4.82
CA SER A 187 -14.17 -5.80 3.45
C SER A 187 -15.51 -6.31 2.93
N GLY A 188 -15.90 -7.55 3.23
CA GLY A 188 -17.22 -8.10 2.86
C GLY A 188 -18.41 -7.29 3.39
N VAL A 189 -18.26 -6.62 4.54
CA VAL A 189 -19.30 -5.73 5.08
C VAL A 189 -19.19 -4.31 4.52
N MET A 190 -17.97 -3.79 4.33
CA MET A 190 -17.75 -2.38 4.01
C MET A 190 -17.81 -2.07 2.50
N THR A 191 -17.18 -2.90 1.66
CA THR A 191 -17.05 -2.64 0.21
C THR A 191 -17.49 -3.81 -0.66
N ASN A 192 -17.51 -5.03 -0.11
CA ASN A 192 -17.96 -6.27 -0.74
C ASN A 192 -17.44 -6.47 -2.17
N ALA A 193 -16.13 -6.24 -2.37
CA ALA A 193 -15.49 -6.39 -3.66
C ALA A 193 -15.40 -7.89 -4.06
N PRO A 194 -15.64 -8.25 -5.33
CA PRO A 194 -15.60 -9.63 -5.80
C PRO A 194 -14.18 -10.20 -5.89
N PHE A 195 -13.17 -9.34 -6.01
CA PHE A 195 -11.77 -9.73 -6.14
C PHE A 195 -10.93 -9.15 -5.00
N MET A 196 -9.95 -9.93 -4.55
CA MET A 196 -9.00 -9.54 -3.52
C MET A 196 -7.57 -9.63 -4.05
N LEU A 197 -6.84 -8.52 -3.90
CA LEU A 197 -5.40 -8.47 -4.17
C LEU A 197 -4.66 -8.49 -2.82
N ASN A 198 -3.82 -9.50 -2.59
CA ASN A 198 -2.96 -9.61 -1.40
C ASN A 198 -1.56 -9.09 -1.70
N VAL A 199 -1.05 -8.17 -0.89
CA VAL A 199 0.26 -7.52 -1.08
C VAL A 199 0.95 -7.39 0.27
N ASP A 200 2.23 -7.75 0.32
CA ASP A 200 3.04 -7.63 1.53
C ASP A 200 3.51 -6.18 1.70
N CYS A 201 3.81 -5.76 2.93
CA CYS A 201 4.15 -4.36 3.22
C CYS A 201 5.41 -3.86 2.49
N ASP A 202 6.28 -4.75 2.03
CA ASP A 202 7.53 -4.48 1.30
C ASP A 202 7.41 -4.66 -0.23
N CYS A 203 6.19 -4.94 -0.73
CA CYS A 203 5.91 -5.15 -2.13
C CYS A 203 5.16 -3.96 -2.75
N PHE A 204 5.54 -3.55 -3.94
CA PHE A 204 4.85 -2.47 -4.66
C PHE A 204 4.46 -2.90 -6.08
N ALA A 205 3.48 -2.22 -6.67
CA ALA A 205 3.12 -2.41 -8.07
C ALA A 205 4.15 -1.72 -8.98
N ASN A 206 4.92 -2.53 -9.70
CA ASN A 206 5.93 -2.05 -10.66
C ASN A 206 5.34 -1.63 -12.02
N ASP A 207 4.10 -2.05 -12.30
CA ASP A 207 3.31 -1.65 -13.46
C ASP A 207 1.93 -1.18 -12.96
N PRO A 208 1.48 0.05 -13.29
CA PRO A 208 0.21 0.57 -12.84
C PRO A 208 -0.98 -0.21 -13.43
N LYS A 209 -0.79 -0.91 -14.55
CA LYS A 209 -1.82 -1.71 -15.21
C LYS A 209 -1.96 -3.12 -14.65
N VAL A 210 -1.21 -3.49 -13.60
CA VAL A 210 -1.24 -4.84 -13.01
C VAL A 210 -2.66 -5.32 -12.65
N VAL A 211 -3.51 -4.42 -12.16
CA VAL A 211 -4.92 -4.74 -11.85
C VAL A 211 -5.71 -5.02 -13.12
N LEU A 212 -5.54 -4.21 -14.17
CA LEU A 212 -6.18 -4.44 -15.48
C LEU A 212 -5.73 -5.79 -16.07
N HIS A 213 -4.43 -6.08 -16.04
CA HIS A 213 -3.90 -7.36 -16.49
C HIS A 213 -4.53 -8.54 -15.72
N ALA A 214 -4.66 -8.43 -14.40
CA ALA A 214 -5.33 -9.45 -13.60
C ALA A 214 -6.80 -9.63 -13.99
N MET A 215 -7.51 -8.52 -14.26
CA MET A 215 -8.91 -8.57 -14.69
C MET A 215 -9.06 -9.24 -16.06
N CYS A 216 -8.12 -9.07 -16.99
CA CYS A 216 -8.16 -9.78 -18.27
C CYS A 216 -8.15 -11.30 -18.11
N PHE A 217 -7.40 -11.83 -17.13
CA PHE A 217 -7.39 -13.27 -16.85
C PHE A 217 -8.63 -13.73 -16.08
N LEU A 218 -9.02 -12.99 -15.02
CA LEU A 218 -10.13 -13.39 -14.16
C LEU A 218 -11.50 -13.26 -14.84
N LEU A 219 -11.68 -12.24 -15.68
CA LEU A 219 -12.92 -12.01 -16.43
C LEU A 219 -12.90 -12.65 -17.83
N GLY A 220 -11.74 -13.11 -18.28
CA GLY A 220 -11.57 -13.80 -19.56
C GLY A 220 -11.78 -15.31 -19.48
N ALA A 221 -11.92 -15.88 -18.28
CA ALA A 221 -12.25 -17.28 -18.09
C ALA A 221 -13.69 -17.58 -18.56
N GLU A 222 -13.91 -18.72 -19.20
CA GLU A 222 -15.23 -19.12 -19.70
C GLU A 222 -16.20 -19.48 -18.57
N ASP A 223 -15.73 -20.19 -17.54
CA ASP A 223 -16.44 -20.43 -16.28
C ASP A 223 -15.65 -19.79 -15.11
N GLU A 224 -16.36 -19.17 -14.16
CA GLU A 224 -15.78 -18.62 -12.93
C GLU A 224 -15.02 -19.67 -12.10
N LYS A 225 -15.32 -20.96 -12.30
CA LYS A 225 -14.61 -22.08 -11.67
C LYS A 225 -13.22 -22.33 -12.23
N ASP A 226 -12.92 -21.81 -13.42
CA ASP A 226 -11.66 -22.09 -14.11
C ASP A 226 -10.51 -21.21 -13.62
N ALA A 227 -10.81 -20.09 -12.96
CA ALA A 227 -9.80 -19.14 -12.48
C ALA A 227 -10.02 -18.74 -11.01
N GLY A 228 -9.31 -19.41 -10.10
CA GLY A 228 -9.36 -19.09 -8.66
C GLY A 228 -8.49 -17.90 -8.22
N PHE A 229 -7.35 -17.67 -8.88
CA PHE A 229 -6.45 -16.54 -8.62
C PHE A 229 -5.48 -16.31 -9.79
N VAL A 230 -4.92 -15.10 -9.86
CA VAL A 230 -3.83 -14.76 -10.79
C VAL A 230 -2.58 -14.49 -9.97
N GLN A 231 -1.52 -15.26 -10.22
CA GLN A 231 -0.22 -15.09 -9.58
C GLN A 231 0.71 -14.27 -10.49
N PHE A 232 1.21 -13.16 -9.96
CA PHE A 232 2.28 -12.41 -10.62
C PHE A 232 3.66 -12.83 -10.10
N PRO A 233 4.69 -12.84 -10.95
CA PRO A 233 6.05 -13.11 -10.52
C PRO A 233 6.55 -11.99 -9.59
N GLN A 234 7.05 -12.35 -8.42
CA GLN A 234 7.63 -11.41 -7.46
C GLN A 234 9.11 -11.18 -7.79
N SER A 235 9.47 -9.94 -8.10
CA SER A 235 10.86 -9.55 -8.39
C SER A 235 11.41 -8.68 -7.27
N PHE A 236 12.60 -9.05 -6.78
CA PHE A 236 13.28 -8.29 -5.73
C PHE A 236 14.06 -7.12 -6.33
N TYR A 237 14.09 -6.01 -5.60
CA TYR A 237 14.87 -4.84 -5.96
C TYR A 237 16.19 -4.75 -5.20
N SER A 238 17.10 -3.90 -5.68
CA SER A 238 18.41 -3.64 -5.04
C SER A 238 19.26 -4.89 -4.84
N SER A 239 19.17 -5.80 -5.80
CA SER A 239 19.92 -7.06 -5.78
C SER A 239 21.37 -6.83 -6.19
N LEU A 240 22.29 -7.52 -5.51
CA LEU A 240 23.71 -7.51 -5.86
C LEU A 240 23.92 -8.14 -7.24
N GLU A 241 24.83 -7.58 -8.03
CA GLU A 241 25.09 -8.04 -9.40
C GLU A 241 25.55 -9.51 -9.43
N ASP A 242 26.38 -9.90 -8.46
CA ASP A 242 26.93 -11.24 -8.28
C ASP A 242 25.98 -12.21 -7.54
N ASP A 243 24.88 -11.71 -6.95
CA ASP A 243 23.83 -12.45 -6.24
C ASP A 243 24.31 -13.73 -5.53
N PRO A 244 25.30 -13.65 -4.61
CA PRO A 244 25.94 -14.82 -4.03
C PRO A 244 24.96 -15.69 -3.22
N TYR A 245 23.83 -15.12 -2.83
CA TYR A 245 22.76 -15.79 -2.07
C TYR A 245 21.62 -16.31 -2.95
N GLY A 246 21.64 -16.04 -4.27
CA GLY A 246 20.60 -16.47 -5.20
C GLY A 246 19.23 -15.83 -4.96
N ASN A 247 19.19 -14.65 -4.30
CA ASN A 247 17.98 -13.96 -3.87
C ASN A 247 17.14 -13.45 -5.05
N GLN A 248 17.72 -13.34 -6.25
CA GLN A 248 16.99 -12.85 -7.42
C GLN A 248 16.09 -13.92 -8.04
N PHE A 249 16.23 -15.20 -7.67
CA PHE A 249 15.47 -16.33 -8.23
C PHE A 249 15.36 -16.31 -9.77
N LYS A 250 16.38 -15.75 -10.45
CA LYS A 250 16.41 -15.51 -11.91
C LYS A 250 16.09 -16.76 -12.72
N ILE A 251 16.54 -17.93 -12.26
CA ILE A 251 16.33 -19.22 -12.94
C ILE A 251 14.87 -19.67 -12.77
N THR A 252 14.33 -19.66 -11.55
CA THR A 252 12.94 -20.08 -11.29
C THR A 252 11.94 -19.21 -12.05
N MET A 253 12.19 -17.90 -12.16
CA MET A 253 11.33 -16.98 -12.90
C MET A 253 11.44 -17.12 -14.43
N ARG A 254 12.60 -17.56 -14.97
CA ARG A 254 12.79 -17.74 -16.43
C ARG A 254 12.45 -19.12 -16.95
N VAL A 255 12.62 -20.16 -16.14
CA VAL A 255 12.48 -21.58 -16.58
C VAL A 255 11.04 -22.08 -16.45
N ARG A 256 10.16 -21.37 -15.74
CA ARG A 256 8.72 -21.68 -15.67
C ARG A 256 7.85 -20.53 -16.23
N PRO A 257 7.96 -20.16 -17.51
CA PRO A 257 6.91 -19.37 -18.13
C PRO A 257 5.71 -20.33 -18.32
N SER A 258 4.67 -20.15 -17.50
CA SER A 258 3.33 -20.78 -17.68
C SER A 258 3.34 -22.26 -18.09
N LEU A 259 3.29 -23.16 -17.10
CA LEU A 259 2.63 -24.44 -17.36
C LEU A 259 1.12 -24.16 -17.35
N SER A 260 0.55 -24.25 -18.56
CA SER A 260 -0.87 -24.15 -18.96
C SER A 260 -1.59 -22.85 -18.64
#